data_AF-A0A7V3UAK2-F1
#
_entry.id   AF-A0A7V3UAK2-F1
#
_cell.length_a   1.000
_cell.length_b   1.000
_cell.length_c   1.000
_cell.angle_alpha   90.00
_cell.angle_beta   90.00
_cell.angle_gamma   90.00
#
_symmetry.space_group_name_H-M   'P 1'
#
loop_
_entity.id
_entity.type
_entity.pdbx_description
1 polymer ?
#
loop_
_entity_poly.entity_id
_entity_poly.type
_entity_poly.pdbx_seq_one_letter_code
_entity_poly.pdbx_strand_id
1 'polypeptide(L)'
;MKKIFFIHFNEEELKEKIKPLKKAGYKVDYHFSTESTASLKENLPDVLVICLDRLPSHGKAYAEWMWEAKKRQHIPIVFSGGKPEKTEPLKAKFPKAIFCSNETLPATLEKLK
;
A
#
# COMPACT_ATOMS: atom_id res chain seq x y z
N MET A 1 17.30 5.42 2.12
CA MET A 1 16.53 4.40 1.37
C MET A 1 15.11 4.38 1.93
N LYS A 2 14.08 4.55 1.10
CA LYS A 2 12.68 4.53 1.57
C LYS A 2 12.21 3.09 1.80
N LYS A 3 11.55 2.87 2.94
CA LYS A 3 10.88 1.62 3.30
C LYS A 3 9.45 1.66 2.74
N ILE A 4 9.14 0.70 1.89
CA ILE A 4 7.81 0.55 1.30
C ILE A 4 7.19 -0.69 1.92
N PHE A 5 5.98 -0.55 2.44
CA PHE A 5 5.21 -1.71 2.89
C PHE A 5 4.13 -2.03 1.87
N PHE A 6 4.19 -3.20 1.24
CA PHE A 6 3.26 -3.62 0.20
C PHE A 6 2.29 -4.67 0.73
N ILE A 7 0.99 -4.33 0.71
CA ILE A 7 -0.08 -5.24 1.09
C ILE A 7 -0.76 -5.76 -0.18
N HIS A 8 -0.64 -7.06 -0.42
CA HIS A 8 -1.32 -7.75 -1.51
C HIS A 8 -1.62 -9.18 -1.13
N PHE A 9 -2.90 -9.56 -1.16
CA PHE A 9 -3.37 -10.88 -0.74
C PHE A 9 -3.22 -11.95 -1.85
N ASN A 10 -2.06 -11.94 -2.51
CA ASN A 10 -1.62 -12.96 -3.46
C ASN A 10 -0.09 -12.93 -3.52
N GLU A 11 0.55 -14.02 -3.11
CA GLU A 11 2.00 -14.09 -2.99
C GLU A 11 2.73 -13.99 -4.33
N GLU A 12 2.20 -14.62 -5.38
CA GLU A 12 2.82 -14.65 -6.71
C GLU A 12 2.83 -13.26 -7.35
N GLU A 13 1.66 -12.63 -7.44
CA GLU A 13 1.49 -11.28 -7.97
C GLU A 13 2.31 -10.26 -7.17
N LEU A 14 2.37 -10.43 -5.84
CA LEU A 14 3.15 -9.57 -4.96
C LEU A 14 4.65 -9.67 -5.30
N LYS A 15 5.17 -10.90 -5.41
CA LYS A 15 6.59 -11.12 -5.75
C LYS A 15 6.94 -10.49 -7.10
N GLU A 16 6.04 -10.55 -8.07
CA GLU A 16 6.25 -9.88 -9.36
C GLU A 16 6.27 -8.36 -9.25
N LYS A 17 5.36 -7.78 -8.47
CA LYS A 17 5.26 -6.32 -8.27
C LYS A 17 6.42 -5.74 -7.46
N ILE A 18 6.93 -6.47 -6.47
CA ILE A 18 8.05 -5.97 -5.64
C ILE A 18 9.42 -6.10 -6.33
N LYS A 19 9.59 -6.99 -7.33
CA LYS A 19 10.84 -7.15 -8.08
C LYS A 19 11.37 -5.82 -8.65
N PRO A 20 10.60 -5.04 -9.44
CA PRO A 20 11.07 -3.76 -9.97
C PRO A 20 11.35 -2.74 -8.85
N LEU A 21 10.56 -2.74 -7.78
CA LEU A 21 10.77 -1.85 -6.63
C LEU A 21 12.08 -2.15 -5.89
N LYS A 22 12.39 -3.43 -5.65
CA LYS A 22 13.67 -3.83 -5.06
C LYS A 22 14.84 -3.50 -5.98
N LYS A 23 14.70 -3.70 -7.29
CA LYS A 23 15.72 -3.31 -8.30
C LYS A 23 15.97 -1.79 -8.33
N ALA A 24 14.94 -0.99 -8.08
CA ALA A 24 15.06 0.47 -7.95
C ALA A 24 15.71 0.94 -6.63
N GLY A 25 16.11 0.00 -5.75
CA GLY A 25 16.81 0.30 -4.49
C GLY A 25 15.89 0.61 -3.30
N TYR A 26 14.59 0.32 -3.41
CA TYR A 26 13.66 0.46 -2.30
C TYR A 26 13.73 -0.75 -1.35
N LYS A 27 13.58 -0.50 -0.04
CA LYS A 27 13.45 -1.57 0.95
C LYS A 27 11.97 -1.95 1.03
N VAL A 28 11.58 -3.02 0.36
CA VAL A 28 10.18 -3.42 0.24
C VAL A 28 9.86 -4.56 1.20
N ASP A 29 9.16 -4.23 2.27
CA ASP A 29 8.48 -5.16 3.16
C ASP A 29 7.10 -5.47 2.58
N TYR A 30 6.57 -6.66 2.84
CA TYR A 30 5.33 -7.10 2.21
C TYR A 30 4.51 -8.03 3.08
N HIS A 31 3.21 -8.06 2.81
CA HIS A 31 2.26 -8.89 3.51
C HIS A 31 1.17 -9.40 2.58
N PHE A 32 0.92 -10.71 2.62
CA PHE A 32 -0.02 -11.40 1.73
C PHE A 32 -1.02 -12.31 2.44
N SER A 33 -0.85 -12.56 3.73
CA SER A 33 -1.73 -13.44 4.49
C SER A 33 -2.97 -12.69 4.95
N THR A 34 -4.14 -13.32 4.88
CA THR A 34 -5.37 -12.82 5.51
C THR A 34 -5.52 -13.27 6.96
N GLU A 35 -4.82 -14.35 7.34
CA GLU A 35 -4.94 -14.99 8.65
C GLU A 35 -4.07 -14.29 9.70
N SER A 36 -2.99 -13.64 9.24
CA SER A 36 -2.08 -12.87 10.08
C SER A 36 -2.23 -11.38 9.82
N THR A 37 -1.90 -10.56 10.80
CA THR A 37 -1.81 -9.11 10.62
C THR A 37 -0.35 -8.69 10.47
N ALA A 38 -0.07 -7.74 9.58
CA ALA A 38 1.26 -7.19 9.44
C ALA A 38 1.66 -6.39 10.70
N SER A 39 2.81 -6.73 11.29
CA SER A 39 3.39 -5.99 12.42
C SER A 39 4.06 -4.69 11.96
N LEU A 40 3.24 -3.67 11.67
CA LEU A 40 3.68 -2.31 11.34
C LEU A 40 4.03 -1.47 12.59
N LYS A 41 3.82 -2.00 13.80
CA LYS A 41 3.92 -1.25 15.07
C LYS A 41 5.35 -0.82 15.41
N GLU A 42 6.34 -1.67 15.16
CA GLU A 42 7.73 -1.44 15.60
C GLU A 42 8.59 -0.77 14.52
N ASN A 43 8.22 -0.92 13.25
CA ASN A 43 8.91 -0.30 12.12
C ASN A 43 7.87 0.29 11.16
N LEU A 44 7.63 1.58 11.29
CA LEU A 44 6.76 2.30 10.36
C LEU A 44 7.44 2.43 8.98
N PRO A 45 6.70 2.22 7.89
CA PRO A 45 7.22 2.44 6.55
C PRO A 45 7.20 3.93 6.19
N ASP A 46 8.01 4.32 5.21
CA ASP A 46 7.96 5.65 4.58
C ASP A 46 6.76 5.76 3.62
N VAL A 47 6.31 4.65 3.04
CA VAL A 47 5.16 4.58 2.14
C VAL A 47 4.40 3.28 2.35
N LEU A 48 3.08 3.35 2.47
CA LEU A 48 2.20 2.18 2.52
C LEU A 48 1.51 1.99 1.17
N VAL A 49 1.70 0.84 0.53
CA VAL A 49 1.06 0.46 -0.73
C VAL A 49 0.04 -0.63 -0.46
N ILE A 50 -1.20 -0.44 -0.92
CA ILE A 50 -2.32 -1.36 -0.68
C ILE A 50 -2.96 -1.70 -2.02
N CYS A 51 -2.88 -2.96 -2.43
CA CYS A 51 -3.54 -3.40 -3.64
C CYS A 51 -5.02 -3.75 -3.37
N LEU A 52 -5.92 -3.19 -4.19
CA LEU A 52 -7.36 -3.33 -4.03
C LEU A 52 -7.99 -4.38 -4.96
N ASP A 53 -7.20 -5.05 -5.79
CA ASP A 53 -7.69 -6.04 -6.78
C ASP A 53 -8.34 -7.28 -6.16
N ARG A 54 -7.81 -7.77 -5.04
CA ARG A 54 -8.28 -9.01 -4.40
C ARG A 54 -9.19 -8.74 -3.21
N LEU A 55 -8.63 -8.20 -2.14
CA LEU A 55 -9.32 -8.00 -0.85
C LEU A 55 -9.26 -6.53 -0.41
N PRO A 56 -10.08 -5.67 -1.03
CA PRO A 56 -10.09 -4.24 -0.73
C PRO A 56 -10.49 -3.94 0.72
N SER A 57 -11.37 -4.75 1.33
CA SER A 57 -11.79 -4.55 2.73
C SER A 57 -10.66 -4.78 3.74
N HIS A 58 -9.81 -5.79 3.50
CA HIS A 58 -8.66 -6.05 4.37
C HIS A 58 -7.60 -4.97 4.19
N GLY A 59 -7.32 -4.59 2.92
CA GLY A 59 -6.43 -3.46 2.63
C GLY A 59 -6.89 -2.16 3.28
N LYS A 60 -8.19 -1.86 3.22
CA LYS A 60 -8.80 -0.69 3.87
C LYS A 60 -8.52 -0.63 5.37
N ALA A 61 -8.59 -1.76 6.09
CA ALA A 61 -8.34 -1.77 7.53
C ALA A 61 -6.93 -1.27 7.89
N TYR A 62 -5.92 -1.59 7.07
CA TYR A 62 -4.57 -1.06 7.24
C TYR A 62 -4.51 0.46 7.00
N ALA A 63 -5.22 0.96 5.98
CA ALA A 63 -5.31 2.39 5.74
C ALA A 63 -6.00 3.12 6.91
N GLU A 64 -7.09 2.55 7.46
CA GLU A 64 -7.76 3.08 8.64
C GLU A 64 -6.81 3.14 9.83
N TRP A 65 -6.10 2.04 10.11
CA TRP A 65 -5.15 1.98 11.22
C TRP A 65 -4.04 3.04 11.13
N MET A 66 -3.52 3.28 9.92
CA MET A 66 -2.56 4.35 9.68
C MET A 66 -3.20 5.72 9.92
N TRP A 67 -4.44 5.90 9.46
CA TRP A 67 -5.17 7.15 9.60
C TRP A 67 -5.62 7.45 11.04
N GLU A 68 -5.84 6.43 11.87
CA GLU A 68 -6.34 6.56 13.24
C GLU A 68 -5.34 7.26 14.19
N ALA A 69 -4.03 7.21 13.92
CA ALA A 69 -3.05 7.90 14.76
C ALA A 69 -2.35 9.03 14.00
N LYS A 70 -2.36 10.24 14.59
CA LYS A 70 -1.66 11.43 14.07
C LYS A 70 -0.19 11.18 13.73
N LYS A 71 0.50 10.37 14.55
CA LYS A 71 1.90 9.99 14.33
C LYS A 71 2.12 9.15 13.06
N ARG A 72 1.08 8.56 12.46
CA ARG A 72 1.14 7.72 11.25
C ARG A 72 0.49 8.38 10.03
N GLN A 73 -0.43 9.34 10.25
CA GLN A 73 -1.13 10.07 9.20
C GLN A 73 -0.23 10.85 8.22
N HIS A 74 1.03 11.11 8.59
CA HIS A 74 2.01 11.74 7.70
C HIS A 74 2.57 10.78 6.64
N ILE A 75 2.41 9.47 6.84
CA ILE A 75 2.91 8.45 5.94
C ILE A 75 1.94 8.35 4.75
N PRO A 76 2.41 8.58 3.51
CA PRO A 76 1.58 8.48 2.32
C PRO A 76 1.05 7.06 2.13
N ILE A 77 -0.26 6.96 1.86
CA ILE A 77 -0.95 5.72 1.52
C ILE A 77 -1.20 5.73 0.02
N VAL A 78 -0.75 4.70 -0.68
CA VAL A 78 -0.93 4.51 -2.12
C VAL A 78 -1.80 3.28 -2.34
N PHE A 79 -3.01 3.48 -2.83
CA PHE A 79 -3.87 2.42 -3.29
C PHE A 79 -3.57 2.08 -4.75
N SER A 80 -3.28 0.80 -5.02
CA SER A 80 -3.01 0.30 -6.37
C SER A 80 -4.13 -0.61 -6.88
N GLY A 81 -4.57 -0.36 -8.11
CA GLY A 81 -5.58 -1.16 -8.79
C GLY A 81 -6.97 -1.09 -8.14
N GLY A 82 -7.77 -2.15 -8.33
CA GLY A 82 -9.17 -2.22 -7.91
C GLY A 82 -10.14 -1.49 -8.85
N LYS A 83 -11.43 -1.87 -8.77
CA LYS A 83 -12.49 -1.26 -9.58
C LYS A 83 -12.83 0.15 -9.08
N PRO A 84 -13.14 1.11 -9.98
CA PRO A 84 -13.46 2.49 -9.60
C PRO A 84 -14.54 2.56 -8.52
N GLU A 85 -15.59 1.75 -8.66
CA GLU A 85 -16.72 1.61 -7.73
C GLU A 85 -16.30 1.34 -6.27
N LYS A 86 -15.19 0.62 -6.05
CA LYS A 86 -14.64 0.36 -4.70
C LYS A 86 -13.62 1.39 -4.26
N THR A 87 -12.99 2.10 -5.18
CA THR A 87 -12.00 3.15 -4.87
C THR A 87 -12.63 4.50 -4.53
N GLU A 88 -13.78 4.84 -5.11
CA GLU A 88 -14.49 6.10 -4.83
C GLU A 88 -14.81 6.32 -3.34
N PRO A 89 -15.41 5.36 -2.60
CA PRO A 89 -15.63 5.54 -1.16
C PRO A 89 -14.33 5.63 -0.37
N LEU A 90 -13.24 5.00 -0.83
CA LEU A 90 -11.92 5.11 -0.21
C LEU A 90 -11.31 6.49 -0.44
N LYS A 91 -11.48 7.08 -1.63
CA LYS A 91 -11.05 8.45 -1.93
C LYS A 91 -11.73 9.47 -1.03
N ALA A 92 -13.05 9.32 -0.83
CA ALA A 92 -13.81 10.17 0.07
C ALA A 92 -13.35 10.02 1.53
N LYS A 93 -13.05 8.80 1.98
CA LYS A 93 -12.60 8.51 3.35
C LYS A 93 -11.16 8.91 3.61
N PHE A 94 -10.27 8.79 2.62
CA PHE A 94 -8.85 9.07 2.71
C PHE A 94 -8.43 10.09 1.65
N PRO A 95 -8.75 11.38 1.84
CA PRO A 95 -8.49 12.41 0.83
C PRO A 95 -7.00 12.65 0.57
N LYS A 96 -6.11 12.26 1.50
CA LYS A 96 -4.64 12.32 1.30
C LYS A 96 -4.05 11.04 0.70
N ALA A 97 -4.85 10.00 0.48
CA ALA A 97 -4.35 8.78 -0.16
C ALA A 97 -4.24 8.98 -1.67
N ILE A 98 -3.23 8.35 -2.25
CA ILE A 98 -2.94 8.40 -3.68
C ILE A 98 -3.51 7.14 -4.30
N PHE A 99 -4.20 7.27 -5.43
CA PHE A 99 -4.80 6.14 -6.14
C PHE A 99 -4.14 6.03 -7.50
N CYS A 100 -3.59 4.86 -7.82
CA CYS A 100 -2.94 4.59 -9.09
C CYS A 100 -3.30 3.20 -9.61
N SER A 101 -3.11 2.96 -10.90
CA SER A 101 -3.19 1.61 -11.46
C SER A 101 -1.93 0.81 -11.12
N ASN A 102 -2.03 -0.52 -11.18
CA ASN A 102 -0.91 -1.44 -10.94
C ASN A 102 0.33 -1.12 -11.79
N GLU A 103 0.14 -0.72 -13.05
CA GLU A 103 1.20 -0.40 -14.00
C GLU A 103 1.90 0.93 -13.68
N THR A 104 1.14 1.91 -13.17
CA THR A 104 1.63 3.25 -12.83
C THR A 104 2.18 3.38 -11.41
N LEU A 105 2.06 2.31 -10.61
CA LEU A 105 2.55 2.26 -9.23
C LEU A 105 4.04 2.59 -9.10
N PRO A 106 4.98 1.97 -9.84
CA PRO A 106 6.40 2.32 -9.72
C PRO A 106 6.67 3.81 -9.99
N ALA A 107 6.09 4.37 -11.07
CA ALA A 107 6.22 5.78 -11.38
C ALA A 107 5.63 6.70 -10.29
N THR A 108 4.54 6.27 -9.64
CA THR A 108 3.94 6.99 -8.51
C THR A 108 4.85 6.98 -7.29
N LEU A 109 5.48 5.85 -6.99
CA LEU A 109 6.43 5.72 -5.89
C LEU A 109 7.71 6.53 -6.14
N GLU A 110 8.16 6.62 -7.39
CA GLU A 110 9.28 7.48 -7.77
C GLU A 110 8.99 8.97 -7.58
N LYS A 111 7.76 9.43 -7.84
CA LYS A 111 7.34 10.81 -7.55
C LYS A 111 7.29 11.12 -6.05
N LEU A 112 7.09 10.09 -5.23
CA LEU A 112 7.12 10.20 -3.78
C LEU A 112 8.53 10.13 -3.22
N LYS A 113 9.56 9.90 -4.03
CA LYS A 113 10.97 9.84 -3.62
C LYS A 113 11.51 11.20 -3.20
#